data_AF-A0A2A2IXW1-F1
#
_entry.id   AF-A0A2A2IXW1-F1
#
_cell.length_a   1.000
_cell.length_b   1.000
_cell.length_c   1.000
_cell.angle_alpha   90.00
_cell.angle_beta   90.00
_cell.angle_gamma   90.00
#
_symmetry.space_group_name_H-M   'P 1'
#
loop_
_entity.id
_entity.type
_entity.pdbx_description
1 polymer ?
#
loop_
_entity_poly.entity_id
_entity_poly.type
_entity_poly.pdbx_seq_one_letter_code
_entity_poly.pdbx_strand_id
1 'polypeptide(L)'
;MRADYDSIHTVRLSRRWGWGLASLILVGVLVSWGWKMAEVSERRAMQATQENLQTSLSHLSAEWVAKDGVRDQSLVTQNPFGLLRWMPDNYCGELDEKLSVESGCWYWQPSHSWVIYQPRFAGGGWGREQMPYVWRLLAVPRQDLAVMQAGRKAFALELEAVTDAELATTKLLRN
;
A
#
# COMPACT_ATOMS: atom_id res chain seq x y z
N MET A 1 -27.18 35.67 -54.46
CA MET A 1 -27.52 34.36 -53.86
C MET A 1 -26.27 33.54 -53.49
N ARG A 2 -25.25 34.13 -52.85
CA ARG A 2 -24.04 33.42 -52.38
C ARG A 2 -23.92 33.38 -50.85
N ALA A 3 -24.47 34.38 -50.16
CA ALA A 3 -24.41 34.50 -48.71
C ALA A 3 -25.16 33.38 -47.94
N ASP A 4 -26.30 32.89 -48.48
CA ASP A 4 -27.07 31.81 -47.82
C ASP A 4 -26.44 30.42 -47.96
N TYR A 5 -25.51 30.24 -48.90
CA TYR A 5 -24.85 28.93 -49.12
C TYR A 5 -23.63 28.74 -48.21
N ASP A 6 -22.92 29.82 -47.88
CA ASP A 6 -21.80 29.80 -46.93
C ASP A 6 -22.26 29.56 -45.49
N SER A 7 -23.46 30.03 -45.11
CA SER A 7 -23.99 29.85 -43.75
C SER A 7 -24.29 28.38 -43.43
N ILE A 8 -24.79 27.59 -44.39
CA ILE A 8 -25.16 26.18 -44.15
C ILE A 8 -23.91 25.30 -44.01
N HIS A 9 -22.85 25.57 -44.79
CA HIS A 9 -21.62 24.79 -44.74
C HIS A 9 -20.81 25.08 -43.46
N THR A 10 -20.74 26.34 -43.05
CA THR A 10 -20.05 26.78 -41.83
C THR A 10 -20.74 26.26 -40.56
N VAL A 11 -22.08 26.21 -40.53
CA VAL A 11 -22.85 25.67 -39.39
C VAL A 11 -22.65 24.15 -39.21
N ARG A 12 -22.52 23.39 -40.31
CA ARG A 12 -22.23 21.94 -40.22
C ARG A 12 -20.80 21.67 -39.76
N LEU A 13 -19.84 22.48 -40.20
CA LEU A 13 -18.46 22.37 -39.76
C LEU A 13 -18.35 22.70 -38.26
N SER A 14 -18.91 23.83 -37.83
CA SER A 14 -18.87 24.25 -36.43
C SER A 14 -19.53 23.24 -35.49
N ARG A 15 -20.61 22.58 -35.92
CA ARG A 15 -21.25 21.51 -35.15
C ARG A 15 -20.37 20.26 -35.02
N ARG A 16 -19.64 19.88 -36.07
CA ARG A 16 -18.66 18.76 -35.99
C ARG A 16 -17.48 19.10 -35.08
N TRP A 17 -16.96 20.33 -35.16
CA TRP A 17 -15.90 20.79 -34.27
C TRP A 17 -16.37 20.88 -32.81
N GLY A 18 -17.60 21.37 -32.58
CA GLY A 18 -18.21 21.41 -31.26
C GLY A 18 -18.41 20.01 -30.66
N TRP A 19 -18.85 19.04 -31.46
CA TRP A 19 -18.92 17.64 -31.04
C TRP A 19 -17.56 17.02 -30.79
N GLY A 20 -16.56 17.35 -31.61
CA GLY A 20 -15.18 16.92 -31.41
C GLY A 20 -14.60 17.43 -30.08
N LEU A 21 -14.76 18.73 -29.82
CA LEU A 21 -14.35 19.37 -28.56
C LEU A 21 -15.09 18.79 -27.35
N ALA A 22 -16.41 18.64 -27.44
CA ALA A 22 -17.20 18.04 -26.38
C ALA A 22 -16.78 16.60 -26.08
N SER A 23 -16.52 15.79 -27.12
CA SER A 23 -16.03 14.42 -26.97
C SER A 23 -14.64 14.39 -26.34
N LEU A 24 -13.75 15.32 -26.71
CA LEU A 24 -12.40 15.40 -26.18
C LEU A 24 -12.41 15.79 -24.69
N ILE A 25 -13.26 16.74 -24.30
CA ILE A 25 -13.49 17.09 -22.89
C ILE A 25 -14.05 15.88 -22.13
N LEU A 26 -15.04 15.18 -22.70
CA LEU A 26 -15.64 14.00 -22.08
C LEU A 26 -14.60 12.89 -21.84
N VAL A 27 -13.76 12.60 -22.84
CA VAL A 27 -12.67 11.62 -22.71
C VAL A 27 -11.68 12.05 -21.63
N GLY A 28 -11.30 13.33 -21.58
CA GLY A 28 -10.42 13.86 -20.53
C GLY A 28 -11.00 13.66 -19.13
N VAL A 29 -12.30 13.91 -18.95
CA VAL A 29 -12.99 13.70 -17.67
C VAL A 29 -13.02 12.21 -17.30
N LEU A 30 -13.37 11.33 -18.24
CA LEU A 30 -13.42 9.89 -18.01
C LEU A 30 -12.05 9.32 -17.62
N VAL A 31 -10.98 9.76 -18.28
CA VAL A 31 -9.61 9.35 -17.95
C VAL A 31 -9.22 9.83 -16.55
N SER A 32 -9.52 11.09 -16.21
CA SER A 32 -9.26 11.65 -14.88
C SER A 32 -10.00 10.88 -13.77
N TRP A 33 -11.27 10.54 -14.00
CA TRP A 33 -12.06 9.72 -13.09
C TRP A 33 -11.55 8.30 -12.97
N GLY A 34 -11.21 7.65 -14.09
CA GLY A 34 -10.63 6.31 -14.09
C GLY A 34 -9.36 6.24 -13.26
N TRP A 35 -8.49 7.26 -13.37
CA TRP A 35 -7.27 7.37 -12.57
C TRP A 35 -7.56 7.49 -11.07
N LYS A 36 -8.54 8.33 -10.70
CA LYS A 36 -8.96 8.48 -9.29
C LYS A 36 -9.53 7.20 -8.72
N MET A 37 -10.30 6.45 -9.50
CA MET A 37 -10.83 5.15 -9.08
C MET A 37 -9.72 4.11 -8.90
N ALA A 38 -8.72 4.09 -9.80
CA ALA A 38 -7.55 3.21 -9.66
C ALA A 38 -6.78 3.52 -8.36
N GLU A 39 -6.49 4.79 -8.09
CA GLU A 39 -5.83 5.24 -6.86
C GLU A 39 -6.60 4.82 -5.60
N VAL A 40 -7.92 5.01 -5.58
CA VAL A 40 -8.76 4.60 -4.44
C VAL A 40 -8.80 3.08 -4.29
N SER A 41 -8.88 2.34 -5.39
CA SER A 41 -8.89 0.88 -5.35
C SER A 41 -7.58 0.31 -4.79
N GLU A 42 -6.45 0.89 -5.19
CA GLU A 42 -5.13 0.49 -4.70
C GLU A 42 -4.99 0.77 -3.20
N ARG A 43 -5.40 1.96 -2.75
CA ARG A 43 -5.42 2.31 -1.32
C ARG A 43 -6.29 1.36 -0.51
N ARG A 44 -7.47 0.97 -1.01
CA ARG A 44 -8.34 0.01 -0.33
C ARG A 44 -7.75 -1.39 -0.29
N ALA A 45 -7.13 -1.85 -1.38
CA ALA A 45 -6.46 -3.16 -1.42
C ALA A 45 -5.27 -3.21 -0.45
N MET A 46 -4.51 -2.12 -0.39
CA MET A 46 -3.40 -1.95 0.55
C MET A 46 -3.88 -1.97 2.00
N GLN A 47 -4.92 -1.19 2.33
CA GLN A 47 -5.53 -1.18 3.67
C GLN A 47 -6.07 -2.55 4.07
N ALA A 48 -6.77 -3.24 3.17
CA ALA A 48 -7.26 -4.59 3.45
C ALA A 48 -6.12 -5.58 3.73
N THR A 49 -5.00 -5.47 3.02
CA THR A 49 -3.82 -6.31 3.26
C THR A 49 -3.18 -6.01 4.61
N GLN A 50 -3.06 -4.72 4.97
CA GLN A 50 -2.55 -4.29 6.27
C GLN A 50 -3.45 -4.76 7.42
N GLU A 51 -4.76 -4.60 7.30
CA GLU A 51 -5.72 -5.03 8.32
C GLU A 51 -5.70 -6.56 8.49
N ASN A 52 -5.60 -7.31 7.40
CA ASN A 52 -5.45 -8.77 7.44
C ASN A 52 -4.14 -9.21 8.11
N LEU A 53 -3.04 -8.50 7.86
CA LEU A 53 -1.76 -8.69 8.53
C LEU A 53 -1.88 -8.46 10.04
N GLN A 54 -2.43 -7.32 10.47
CA GLN A 54 -2.63 -7.01 11.89
C GLN A 54 -3.57 -8.02 12.57
N THR A 55 -4.65 -8.41 11.90
CA THR A 55 -5.59 -9.40 12.43
C THR A 55 -4.92 -10.77 12.59
N SER A 56 -4.14 -11.20 11.60
CA SER A 56 -3.43 -12.49 11.67
C SER A 56 -2.36 -12.50 12.77
N LEU A 57 -1.61 -11.42 12.94
CA LEU A 57 -0.61 -11.29 13.99
C LEU A 57 -1.23 -11.23 15.39
N SER A 58 -2.38 -10.55 15.54
CA SER A 58 -3.09 -10.54 16.81
C SER A 58 -3.64 -11.93 17.18
N HIS A 59 -4.19 -12.67 16.21
CA HIS A 59 -4.59 -14.07 16.39
C HIS A 59 -3.41 -14.97 16.79
N LEU A 60 -2.27 -14.84 16.11
CA LEU A 60 -1.05 -15.58 16.45
C LEU A 60 -0.57 -15.26 17.88
N SER A 61 -0.60 -13.98 18.28
CA SER A 61 -0.25 -13.59 19.64
C SER A 61 -1.19 -14.22 20.69
N ALA A 62 -2.49 -14.32 20.38
CA ALA A 62 -3.49 -14.91 21.26
C ALA A 62 -3.30 -16.43 21.38
N GLU A 63 -2.99 -17.11 20.26
CA GLU A 63 -2.63 -18.53 20.27
C GLU A 63 -1.36 -18.79 21.10
N TRP A 64 -0.37 -17.90 21.07
CA TRP A 64 0.85 -18.04 21.86
C TRP A 64 0.61 -17.90 23.36
N VAL A 65 -0.22 -16.93 23.75
CA VAL A 65 -0.65 -16.78 25.16
C VAL A 65 -1.37 -18.04 25.63
N ALA A 66 -2.22 -18.64 24.78
CA ALA A 66 -2.96 -19.85 25.11
C ALA A 66 -2.07 -21.11 25.18
N LYS A 67 -0.99 -21.19 24.39
CA LYS A 67 -0.09 -22.35 24.33
C LYS A 67 1.06 -22.32 25.35
N ASP A 68 1.08 -21.38 26.29
CA ASP A 68 2.09 -21.27 27.36
C ASP A 68 3.55 -21.16 26.85
N GLY A 69 3.73 -20.84 25.57
CA GLY A 69 5.04 -20.79 24.94
C GLY A 69 5.63 -19.40 24.97
N VAL A 70 6.56 -19.16 25.89
CA VAL A 70 7.50 -18.03 25.78
C VAL A 70 8.38 -18.31 24.57
N ARG A 71 7.99 -17.81 23.40
CA ARG A 71 8.78 -17.96 22.18
C ARG A 71 9.58 -16.70 21.91
N ASP A 72 10.81 -16.93 21.47
CA ASP A 72 11.90 -15.97 21.35
C ASP A 72 11.55 -14.74 20.51
N GLN A 73 12.22 -13.60 20.79
CA GLN A 73 12.15 -12.39 19.97
C GLN A 73 12.57 -12.62 18.50
N SER A 74 13.15 -13.78 18.18
CA SER A 74 13.46 -14.24 16.82
C SER A 74 12.25 -14.33 15.88
N LEU A 75 11.02 -14.26 16.39
CA LEU A 75 9.81 -14.16 15.57
C LEU A 75 9.61 -12.79 14.94
N VAL A 76 10.18 -11.73 15.52
CA VAL A 76 10.13 -10.36 14.95
C VAL A 76 10.94 -10.31 13.66
N THR A 77 12.01 -11.09 13.57
CA THR A 77 12.84 -11.23 12.37
C THR A 77 12.30 -12.23 11.36
N GLN A 78 11.26 -13.00 11.69
CA GLN A 78 10.61 -13.91 10.74
C GLN A 78 9.65 -13.17 9.82
N ASN A 79 9.57 -13.65 8.59
CA ASN A 79 8.72 -13.08 7.56
C ASN A 79 7.23 -13.16 7.97
N PRO A 80 6.54 -12.03 8.19
CA PRO A 80 5.15 -12.02 8.64
C PRO A 80 4.21 -12.55 7.56
N PHE A 81 4.57 -12.45 6.27
CA PHE A 81 3.77 -13.01 5.18
C PHE A 81 3.80 -14.54 5.16
N GLY A 82 4.90 -15.16 5.61
CA GLY A 82 4.98 -16.61 5.80
C GLY A 82 4.14 -17.11 6.99
N LEU A 83 3.76 -16.22 7.91
CA LEU A 83 2.90 -16.52 9.05
C LEU A 83 1.41 -16.32 8.73
N LEU A 84 1.08 -15.62 7.63
CA LEU A 84 -0.30 -15.42 7.19
C LEU A 84 -0.91 -16.73 6.69
N ARG A 85 -2.21 -16.90 6.96
CA ARG A 85 -2.99 -18.01 6.37
C ARG A 85 -3.17 -17.86 4.86
N TRP A 86 -3.17 -16.63 4.36
CA TRP A 86 -3.26 -16.31 2.94
C TRP A 86 -2.22 -15.25 2.59
N MET A 87 -1.32 -15.60 1.68
CA MET A 87 -0.27 -14.71 1.21
C MET A 87 -0.83 -13.82 0.08
N PRO A 88 -0.61 -12.50 0.10
CA PRO A 88 -1.07 -11.62 -0.96
C PRO A 88 -0.45 -12.03 -2.31
N ASP A 89 -1.25 -12.03 -3.37
CA ASP A 89 -0.79 -12.39 -4.72
C ASP A 89 0.29 -11.45 -5.26
N ASN A 90 0.36 -10.23 -4.71
CA ASN A 90 1.36 -9.22 -5.04
C ASN A 90 2.53 -9.18 -4.05
N TYR A 91 2.80 -10.28 -3.34
CA TYR A 91 4.02 -10.44 -2.56
C TYR A 91 5.18 -10.86 -3.45
N CYS A 92 6.22 -10.02 -3.52
CA CYS A 92 7.32 -10.16 -4.48
C CYS A 92 8.64 -10.61 -3.83
N GLY A 93 8.61 -10.94 -2.52
CA GLY A 93 9.71 -11.61 -1.82
C GLY A 93 10.37 -10.78 -0.72
N GLU A 94 11.57 -11.21 -0.34
CA GLU A 94 12.37 -10.57 0.69
C GLU A 94 13.40 -9.61 0.07
N LEU A 95 13.57 -8.44 0.67
CA LEU A 95 14.45 -7.38 0.19
C LEU A 95 15.76 -7.39 1.00
N ASP A 96 16.85 -7.76 0.33
CA ASP A 96 18.21 -7.60 0.88
C ASP A 96 18.78 -6.24 0.48
N GLU A 97 18.64 -5.25 1.37
CA GLU A 97 19.30 -3.91 1.51
C GLU A 97 19.51 -3.00 0.27
N LYS A 98 19.40 -3.51 -0.97
CA LYS A 98 19.79 -2.87 -2.24
C LYS A 98 18.90 -3.22 -3.42
N LEU A 99 17.80 -3.96 -3.22
CA LEU A 99 16.89 -4.27 -4.32
C LEU A 99 15.98 -3.08 -4.62
N SER A 100 15.88 -2.72 -5.90
CA SER A 100 14.89 -1.76 -6.38
C SER A 100 13.48 -2.30 -6.14
N VAL A 101 12.65 -1.55 -5.43
CA VAL A 101 11.29 -1.92 -5.10
C VAL A 101 10.39 -1.75 -6.34
N GLU A 102 9.74 -2.81 -6.82
CA GLU A 102 8.83 -2.71 -7.96
C GLU A 102 7.47 -2.15 -7.52
N SER A 103 6.86 -1.32 -8.38
CA SER A 103 5.54 -0.74 -8.11
C SER A 103 4.45 -1.80 -8.04
N GLY A 104 3.66 -1.79 -6.97
CA GLY A 104 2.53 -2.67 -6.71
C GLY A 104 2.87 -3.92 -5.90
N CYS A 105 4.13 -4.08 -5.55
CA CYS A 105 4.64 -5.24 -4.83
C CYS A 105 4.75 -4.98 -3.33
N TRP A 106 4.48 -6.02 -2.55
CA TRP A 106 4.83 -6.11 -1.14
C TRP A 106 6.16 -6.83 -0.97
N TYR A 107 6.98 -6.32 -0.07
CA TYR A 107 8.27 -6.90 0.27
C TYR A 107 8.45 -6.98 1.79
N TRP A 108 9.26 -7.94 2.21
CA TRP A 108 9.70 -8.07 3.60
C TRP A 108 11.21 -7.83 3.70
N GLN A 109 11.62 -6.94 4.60
CA GLN A 109 13.02 -6.69 4.89
C GLN A 109 13.37 -7.24 6.28
N PRO A 110 14.11 -8.36 6.36
CA PRO A 110 14.43 -9.00 7.63
C PRO A 110 15.38 -8.17 8.51
N SER A 111 16.28 -7.37 7.91
CA SER A 111 17.30 -6.61 8.66
C SER A 111 16.71 -5.60 9.65
N HIS A 112 15.55 -5.03 9.33
CA HIS A 112 14.86 -4.05 10.17
C HIS A 112 13.45 -4.51 10.58
N SER A 113 13.05 -5.73 10.20
CA SER A 113 11.70 -6.26 10.41
C SER A 113 10.63 -5.35 9.79
N TRP A 114 10.86 -4.91 8.55
CA TRP A 114 10.01 -3.96 7.84
C TRP A 114 9.20 -4.63 6.74
N VAL A 115 7.92 -4.28 6.68
CA VAL A 115 7.04 -4.55 5.55
C VAL A 115 7.04 -3.30 4.67
N ILE A 116 7.32 -3.48 3.38
CA ILE A 116 7.43 -2.37 2.41
C ILE A 116 6.40 -2.59 1.30
N TYR A 117 5.66 -1.54 0.95
CA TYR A 117 4.75 -1.53 -0.20
C TYR A 117 5.03 -0.32 -1.07
N GLN A 118 5.31 -0.56 -2.35
CA GLN A 118 5.44 0.51 -3.33
C GLN A 118 4.12 0.69 -4.08
N PRO A 119 3.47 1.86 -4.01
CA PRO A 119 2.25 2.11 -4.77
C PRO A 119 2.53 2.27 -6.29
N ARG A 120 1.56 1.91 -7.13
CA ARG A 120 1.60 2.11 -8.60
C ARG A 120 0.93 3.42 -9.02
N PHE A 121 -0.15 3.81 -8.33
CA PHE A 121 -1.04 4.89 -8.75
C PHE A 121 -1.10 6.08 -7.77
N ALA A 122 -0.50 5.98 -6.58
CA ALA A 122 -0.60 6.96 -5.50
C ALA A 122 0.36 8.16 -5.64
N GLY A 123 0.15 9.05 -6.63
CA GLY A 123 1.10 10.16 -6.84
C GLY A 123 0.65 11.32 -7.71
N GLY A 124 -0.63 11.35 -8.10
CA GLY A 124 -1.18 12.49 -8.83
C GLY A 124 -0.63 12.73 -10.24
N GLY A 125 0.08 11.77 -10.86
CA GLY A 125 0.47 11.87 -12.27
C GLY A 125 1.62 10.96 -12.68
N TRP A 126 1.76 10.79 -14.00
CA TRP A 126 2.83 10.06 -14.67
C TRP A 126 4.19 10.72 -14.35
N GLY A 127 5.03 10.07 -13.54
CA GLY A 127 6.43 10.46 -13.37
C GLY A 127 6.83 11.11 -12.04
N ARG A 128 5.99 11.12 -11.00
CA ARG A 128 6.48 11.37 -9.64
C ARG A 128 6.88 10.03 -9.03
N GLU A 129 8.17 9.85 -8.73
CA GLU A 129 8.63 8.76 -7.88
C GLU A 129 7.92 8.88 -6.53
N GLN A 130 7.18 7.82 -6.19
CA GLN A 130 6.39 7.76 -4.98
C GLN A 130 7.24 7.12 -3.89
N MET A 131 7.16 7.66 -2.69
CA MET A 131 7.80 7.02 -1.55
C MET A 131 7.04 5.73 -1.21
N PRO A 132 7.75 4.62 -0.95
CA PRO A 132 7.12 3.40 -0.48
C PRO A 132 6.52 3.60 0.92
N TYR A 133 5.40 2.94 1.16
CA TYR A 133 4.85 2.79 2.49
C TYR A 133 5.63 1.72 3.25
N VAL A 134 6.04 2.04 4.48
CA VAL A 134 6.81 1.12 5.31
C VAL A 134 6.15 0.96 6.67
N TRP A 135 6.03 -0.28 7.11
CA TRP A 135 5.56 -0.64 8.44
C TRP A 135 6.60 -1.47 9.15
N ARG A 136 6.86 -1.16 10.42
CA ARG A 136 7.79 -1.89 11.26
C ARG A 136 7.01 -2.88 12.12
N LEU A 137 7.47 -4.13 12.14
CA LEU A 137 6.97 -5.14 13.04
C LEU A 137 7.61 -4.94 14.41
N LEU A 138 6.79 -4.75 15.45
CA LEU A 138 7.23 -4.57 16.83
C LEU A 138 6.59 -5.61 17.74
N ALA A 139 7.39 -6.16 18.66
CA ALA A 139 6.89 -6.96 19.77
C ALA A 139 6.59 -6.04 20.96
N VAL A 140 5.32 -5.73 21.17
CA VAL A 140 4.85 -4.91 22.29
C VAL A 140 4.54 -5.82 23.48
N PRO A 141 5.18 -5.61 24.66
CA PRO A 141 4.89 -6.44 25.83
C PRO A 141 3.45 -6.21 26.31
N ARG A 142 2.69 -7.30 26.45
CA ARG A 142 1.30 -7.24 26.91
C ARG A 142 1.28 -7.18 28.44
N GLN A 143 0.95 -6.02 29.00
CA GLN A 143 0.88 -5.78 30.44
C GLN A 143 -0.45 -6.25 31.05
N ASP A 144 -1.01 -7.37 30.59
CA ASP A 144 -2.24 -7.89 31.16
C ASP A 144 -1.96 -8.40 32.58
N LEU A 145 -2.76 -7.97 33.56
CA LEU A 145 -2.61 -8.33 34.97
C LEU A 145 -2.58 -9.86 35.18
N ALA A 146 -3.33 -10.62 34.38
CA ALA A 146 -3.33 -12.08 34.40
C ALA A 146 -2.00 -12.70 33.93
N VAL A 147 -1.32 -12.06 32.99
CA VAL A 147 -0.01 -12.47 32.46
C VAL A 147 1.10 -12.13 33.45
N MET A 148 1.02 -10.95 34.09
CA MET A 148 1.97 -10.54 35.14
C MET A 148 1.89 -11.42 36.39
N GLN A 149 0.68 -11.82 36.82
CA GLN A 149 0.50 -12.71 37.96
C GLN A 149 1.03 -14.12 37.71
N ALA A 150 1.07 -14.57 36.45
CA ALA A 150 1.62 -15.88 36.06
C ALA A 150 3.16 -15.87 35.91
N GLY A 151 3.83 -14.71 36.06
CA GLY A 151 5.27 -14.58 35.80
C GLY A 151 5.67 -14.83 34.34
N ARG A 152 4.70 -14.80 33.41
CA ARG A 152 4.89 -15.11 31.98
C ARG A 152 5.17 -13.81 31.23
N LYS A 153 6.15 -13.83 30.32
CA LYS A 153 6.39 -12.72 29.38
C LYS A 153 5.56 -12.96 28.13
N ALA A 154 4.41 -12.30 28.00
CA ALA A 154 3.62 -12.30 26.78
C ALA A 154 3.92 -11.06 25.94
N PHE A 155 4.02 -11.24 24.62
CA PHE A 155 4.23 -10.16 23.65
C PHE A 155 3.14 -10.22 22.60
N ALA A 156 2.62 -9.05 22.21
CA ALA A 156 1.77 -8.86 21.04
C ALA A 156 2.64 -8.38 19.87
N LEU A 157 2.35 -8.83 18.66
CA LEU A 157 2.99 -8.32 17.45
C LEU A 157 2.11 -7.24 16.84
N GLU A 158 2.65 -6.04 16.68
CA GLU A 158 1.96 -4.89 16.08
C GLU A 158 2.75 -4.39 14.87
N LEU A 159 2.02 -3.97 13.82
CA LEU A 159 2.60 -3.21 12.71
C LEU A 159 2.40 -1.72 13.00
N GLU A 160 3.52 -1.03 13.22
CA GLU A 160 3.56 0.42 13.33
C GLU A 160 3.93 1.04 11.98
N ALA A 161 3.18 2.05 11.53
CA ALA A 161 3.53 2.78 10.32
C ALA A 161 4.79 3.63 10.59
N VAL A 162 5.85 3.40 9.81
CA VAL A 162 7.07 4.20 9.88
C VAL A 162 6.81 5.50 9.16
N THR A 163 7.06 6.62 9.83
CA THR A 163 6.80 7.94 9.24
C THR A 163 7.85 8.28 8.19
N ASP A 164 7.47 9.10 7.21
CA ASP A 164 8.35 9.56 6.12
C ASP A 164 9.64 10.21 6.64
N ALA A 165 9.60 10.82 7.83
CA ALA A 165 10.76 11.43 8.48
C ALA A 165 11.79 10.40 8.97
N GLU A 166 11.34 9.23 9.44
CA GLU A 166 12.18 8.11 9.87
C GLU A 166 12.75 7.34 8.66
N LEU A 167 11.98 7.29 7.57
CA LEU A 167 12.46 6.76 6.28
C LEU A 167 13.51 7.65 5.64
N ALA A 168 13.39 8.97 5.75
CA ALA A 168 14.39 9.91 5.20
C ALA A 168 15.72 9.90 5.97
N THR A 169 15.69 9.55 7.26
CA THR A 169 16.88 9.42 8.11
C THR A 169 17.59 8.08 7.92
N THR A 170 16.84 7.03 7.59
CA THR A 170 17.40 5.73 7.24
C THR A 170 17.72 5.72 5.74
N LYS A 171 19.00 5.79 5.36
CA LYS A 171 19.50 5.91 3.96
C LYS A 171 19.00 4.86 2.93
N LEU A 172 18.07 3.97 3.28
CA LEU A 172 17.59 2.85 2.47
C LEU A 172 16.83 3.26 1.19
N LEU A 173 16.36 4.50 1.07
CA LEU A 173 15.58 4.96 -0.10
C LEU A 173 16.25 6.10 -0.88
N ARG A 174 17.52 6.38 -0.62
CA ARG A 174 18.27 7.40 -1.38
C ARG A 174 19.06 6.69 -2.49
N ASN A 175 18.38 6.42 -3.60
CA ASN A 175 19.03 6.18 -4.89
C ASN A 175 18.90 7.43 -5.74
#